data_AF-A0A1I5U891-F1
#
_entry.id   AF-A0A1I5U891-F1
#
_cell.length_a   1.000
_cell.length_b   1.000
_cell.length_c   1.000
_cell.angle_alpha   90.00
_cell.angle_beta   90.00
_cell.angle_gamma   90.00
#
_symmetry.space_group_name_H-M   'P 1'
#
loop_
_entity.id
_entity.type
_entity.pdbx_description
1 polymer ?
#
loop_
_entity_poly.entity_id
_entity_poly.type
_entity_poly.pdbx_seq_one_letter_code
_entity_poly.pdbx_strand_id
1 'polypeptide(L)'
;MSKDDGGPYKSSNGKGKAKKDSKIKNKGKNNNGKNGKNGKKRNNGWPVKVFILTFVIACAFSFFSEVTIRRIDDLILAILILLFIVSIGVVFDIIGIAVASASEVPFVSMASKKVRGAREAIRLIRNADQVSSFCNDVVGDICGIISGAAGSVLIMKIAWTNSVSLEESLLSIIISSLIAAVTVAGKALGKSFAIANSNKVVYYTAYFLSLFTRDERLSGKRSSQSNAFMKAREN
;
A
#
# COMPACT_ATOMS: atom_id res chain seq x y z
N MET A 1 32.36 -51.54 67.30
CA MET A 1 33.74 -51.99 67.03
C MET A 1 34.00 -51.77 65.55
N SER A 2 35.02 -50.96 65.24
CA SER A 2 35.72 -50.73 63.96
C SER A 2 35.04 -50.01 62.79
N LYS A 3 35.76 -48.96 62.37
CA LYS A 3 35.68 -48.15 61.15
C LYS A 3 36.33 -48.89 59.97
N ASP A 4 36.16 -48.34 58.76
CA ASP A 4 37.21 -47.97 57.79
C ASP A 4 36.76 -48.16 56.31
N ASP A 5 36.43 -47.01 55.69
CA ASP A 5 37.09 -46.35 54.56
C ASP A 5 37.60 -47.15 53.33
N GLY A 6 37.28 -46.63 52.14
CA GLY A 6 38.14 -46.75 50.96
C GLY A 6 37.41 -46.99 49.62
N GLY A 7 37.35 -45.97 48.75
CA GLY A 7 37.13 -46.15 47.30
C GLY A 7 38.32 -46.87 46.63
N PRO A 8 38.59 -46.76 45.29
CA PRO A 8 38.15 -45.72 44.37
C PRO A 8 37.97 -46.19 42.88
N TYR A 9 37.84 -45.21 41.98
CA TYR A 9 38.21 -45.18 40.55
C TYR A 9 37.22 -45.58 39.43
N LYS A 10 36.83 -44.52 38.71
CA LYS A 10 36.39 -44.44 37.31
C LYS A 10 37.54 -44.65 36.31
N SER A 11 37.14 -45.02 35.09
CA SER A 11 37.52 -44.43 33.79
C SER A 11 38.22 -45.40 32.83
N SER A 12 37.71 -45.51 31.59
CA SER A 12 38.48 -45.27 30.35
C SER A 12 37.80 -45.85 29.08
N ASN A 13 37.76 -45.00 28.04
CA ASN A 13 37.89 -45.28 26.60
C ASN A 13 37.00 -46.31 25.86
N GLY A 14 36.29 -45.81 24.84
CA GLY A 14 36.94 -45.60 23.54
C GLY A 14 36.48 -46.44 22.34
N LYS A 15 36.21 -45.70 21.25
CA LYS A 15 36.38 -46.04 19.82
C LYS A 15 35.30 -46.85 19.08
N GLY A 16 34.84 -46.28 17.96
CA GLY A 16 34.18 -47.01 16.87
C GLY A 16 33.39 -46.11 15.92
N LYS A 17 34.00 -45.68 14.80
CA LYS A 17 33.38 -44.91 13.71
C LYS A 17 32.55 -45.83 12.80
N ALA A 18 31.38 -45.38 12.32
CA ALA A 18 30.93 -45.54 10.92
C ALA A 18 29.61 -44.79 10.65
N LYS A 19 29.53 -44.17 9.47
CA LYS A 19 28.44 -43.32 8.95
C LYS A 19 27.16 -44.10 8.60
N LYS A 20 25.98 -43.49 8.80
CA LYS A 20 24.99 -43.17 7.74
C LYS A 20 23.67 -42.63 8.31
N ASP A 21 23.31 -41.45 7.80
CA ASP A 21 21.99 -41.01 7.34
C ASP A 21 20.74 -41.16 8.22
N SER A 22 20.13 -39.99 8.45
CA SER A 22 18.71 -39.67 8.27
C SER A 22 17.87 -39.29 9.51
N LYS A 23 17.27 -38.09 9.38
CA LYS A 23 16.05 -37.56 10.02
C LYS A 23 16.04 -37.41 11.54
N ILE A 24 16.47 -36.23 12.00
CA ILE A 24 16.05 -35.70 13.31
C ILE A 24 14.83 -34.79 13.11
N LYS A 25 13.70 -35.30 13.62
CA LYS A 25 12.48 -34.58 13.98
C LYS A 25 12.83 -33.36 14.84
N ASN A 26 12.16 -32.22 14.62
CA ASN A 26 11.96 -31.27 15.70
C ASN A 26 10.48 -30.96 15.90
N LYS A 27 10.03 -31.27 17.13
CA LYS A 27 8.70 -31.04 17.68
C LYS A 27 8.62 -29.57 18.08
N GLY A 28 7.63 -28.84 17.57
CA GLY A 28 7.29 -27.49 18.02
C GLY A 28 5.78 -27.31 18.02
N LYS A 29 5.17 -27.60 19.16
CA LYS A 29 3.74 -27.57 19.45
C LYS A 29 3.26 -26.11 19.54
N ASN A 30 2.26 -25.71 18.76
CA ASN A 30 1.37 -24.63 19.17
C ASN A 30 -0.06 -24.88 18.68
N ASN A 31 -0.87 -25.45 19.58
CA ASN A 31 -2.31 -25.44 19.46
C ASN A 31 -2.80 -24.10 19.97
N ASN A 32 -3.53 -23.34 19.15
CA ASN A 32 -4.57 -22.50 19.73
C ASN A 32 -5.74 -22.26 18.78
N GLY A 33 -6.90 -22.75 19.22
CA GLY A 33 -8.17 -22.05 19.05
C GLY A 33 -8.89 -22.23 17.72
N LYS A 34 -9.65 -23.34 17.61
CA LYS A 34 -10.98 -23.26 16.99
C LYS A 34 -11.76 -22.13 17.67
N ASN A 35 -12.22 -21.14 16.91
CA ASN A 35 -13.36 -20.33 17.30
C ASN A 35 -14.19 -20.02 16.06
N GLY A 36 -15.06 -20.96 15.70
CA GLY A 36 -16.25 -20.64 14.92
C GLY A 36 -17.11 -19.69 15.75
N LYS A 37 -17.18 -18.43 15.34
CA LYS A 37 -18.19 -17.49 15.83
C LYS A 37 -19.00 -17.01 14.64
N ASN A 38 -20.24 -17.49 14.56
CA ASN A 38 -21.32 -16.87 13.82
C ASN A 38 -21.36 -15.37 14.14
N GLY A 39 -21.07 -14.55 13.14
CA GLY A 39 -21.27 -13.11 13.16
C GLY A 39 -21.86 -12.71 11.82
N LYS A 40 -23.11 -12.26 11.83
CA LYS A 40 -23.91 -11.69 10.73
C LYS A 40 -23.10 -11.37 9.47
N LYS A 41 -23.49 -11.92 8.31
CA LYS A 41 -23.09 -11.41 6.98
C LYS A 41 -23.40 -9.92 6.96
N ARG A 42 -22.41 -9.09 7.33
CA ARG A 42 -22.44 -7.67 6.99
C ARG A 42 -22.39 -7.70 5.47
N ASN A 43 -23.48 -7.28 4.83
CA ASN A 43 -23.47 -6.98 3.42
C ASN A 43 -22.50 -5.80 3.24
N ASN A 44 -21.22 -6.14 3.19
CA ASN A 44 -20.14 -5.21 2.97
C ASN A 44 -20.25 -4.88 1.50
N GLY A 45 -21.10 -3.92 1.13
CA GLY A 45 -21.14 -3.35 -0.22
C GLY A 45 -19.84 -2.65 -0.61
N TRP A 46 -18.74 -2.88 0.13
CA TRP A 46 -17.42 -2.33 -0.13
C TRP A 46 -16.86 -2.79 -1.48
N PRO A 47 -16.88 -4.09 -1.86
CA PRO A 47 -16.40 -4.50 -3.19
C PRO A 47 -17.21 -3.86 -4.31
N VAL A 48 -18.53 -3.73 -4.15
CA VAL A 48 -19.42 -3.09 -5.14
C VAL A 48 -19.13 -1.59 -5.25
N LYS A 49 -18.93 -0.91 -4.11
CA LYS A 49 -18.53 0.51 -4.09
C LYS A 49 -17.17 0.72 -4.76
N VAL A 50 -16.20 -0.13 -4.44
CA VAL A 50 -14.87 -0.10 -5.05
C VAL A 50 -14.99 -0.32 -6.54
N PHE A 51 -15.73 -1.34 -7.00
CA PHE A 51 -15.95 -1.58 -8.43
C PHE A 51 -16.54 -0.36 -9.17
N ILE A 52 -17.62 0.23 -8.65
CA ILE A 52 -18.27 1.39 -9.28
C ILE A 52 -17.31 2.59 -9.28
N LEU A 53 -16.61 2.83 -8.16
CA LEU A 53 -15.66 3.93 -8.04
C LEU A 53 -14.48 3.77 -8.99
N THR A 54 -13.88 2.57 -9.03
CA THR A 54 -12.79 2.22 -9.95
C THR A 54 -13.22 2.41 -11.40
N PHE A 55 -14.41 1.93 -11.76
CA PHE A 55 -14.92 2.06 -13.12
C PHE A 55 -15.08 3.52 -13.54
N VAL A 56 -15.70 4.36 -12.70
CA VAL A 56 -15.89 5.79 -13.00
C VAL A 56 -14.56 6.53 -13.10
N ILE A 57 -13.63 6.28 -12.17
CA ILE A 57 -12.30 6.90 -12.18
C ILE A 57 -11.52 6.46 -13.42
N ALA A 58 -11.52 5.16 -13.74
CA ALA A 58 -10.84 4.62 -14.90
C ALA A 58 -11.36 5.26 -16.19
N CYS A 59 -12.69 5.33 -16.38
CA CYS A 59 -13.28 5.99 -17.55
C CYS A 59 -12.85 7.46 -17.68
N ALA A 60 -12.92 8.23 -16.58
CA ALA A 60 -12.52 9.64 -16.59
C ALA A 60 -11.02 9.82 -16.90
N PHE A 61 -10.16 9.00 -16.27
CA PHE A 61 -8.71 9.11 -16.41
C PHE A 61 -8.22 8.60 -17.76
N SER A 62 -8.81 7.52 -18.29
CA SER A 62 -8.54 7.03 -19.65
C SER A 62 -8.89 8.09 -20.68
N PHE A 63 -10.06 8.75 -20.56
CA PHE A 63 -10.42 9.84 -21.46
C PHE A 63 -9.41 10.99 -21.41
N PHE A 64 -9.01 11.41 -20.21
CA PHE A 64 -8.02 12.46 -20.04
C PHE A 64 -6.64 12.07 -20.62
N SER A 65 -6.16 10.88 -20.29
CA SER A 65 -4.87 10.36 -20.74
C SER A 65 -4.79 10.28 -22.26
N GLU A 66 -5.85 9.79 -22.92
CA GLU A 66 -5.84 9.63 -24.37
C GLU A 66 -5.95 10.95 -25.13
N VAL A 67 -6.65 11.94 -24.58
CA VAL A 67 -6.68 13.30 -25.12
C VAL A 67 -5.30 13.96 -25.00
N THR A 68 -4.61 13.80 -23.87
CA THR A 68 -3.30 14.40 -23.64
C THR A 68 -2.20 13.73 -24.49
N ILE A 69 -2.13 12.39 -24.52
CA ILE A 69 -1.08 11.65 -25.21
C ILE A 69 -1.17 11.80 -26.74
N ARG A 70 -2.39 11.83 -27.31
CA ARG A 70 -2.56 11.95 -28.77
C ARG A 70 -2.14 13.32 -29.31
N ARG A 71 -2.19 14.37 -28.49
CA ARG A 71 -1.84 15.74 -28.88
C ARG A 71 -0.32 16.01 -28.89
N ILE A 72 0.48 15.03 -28.49
CA ILE A 72 1.91 15.20 -28.28
C ILE A 72 2.66 14.46 -29.37
N ASP A 73 3.35 15.20 -30.21
CA ASP A 73 4.18 14.63 -31.29
C ASP A 73 5.60 14.28 -30.81
N ASP A 74 6.05 14.87 -29.70
CA ASP A 74 7.38 14.62 -29.13
C ASP A 74 7.48 13.29 -28.37
N LEU A 75 8.35 12.41 -28.86
CA LEU A 75 8.63 11.09 -28.28
C LEU A 75 9.20 11.19 -26.85
N ILE A 76 10.06 12.19 -26.59
CA ILE A 76 10.63 12.46 -25.26
C ILE A 76 9.51 12.81 -24.27
N LEU A 77 8.55 13.62 -24.71
CA LEU A 77 7.44 14.06 -23.85
C LEU A 77 6.49 12.88 -23.53
N ALA A 78 6.28 11.96 -24.49
CA ALA A 78 5.51 10.73 -24.26
C ALA A 78 6.15 9.81 -23.21
N ILE A 79 7.47 9.63 -23.24
CA ILE A 79 8.21 8.87 -22.21
C ILE A 79 8.10 9.55 -20.84
N LEU A 80 8.22 10.88 -20.79
CA LEU A 80 8.12 11.64 -19.54
C LEU A 80 6.73 11.50 -18.91
N ILE A 81 5.67 11.57 -19.70
CA ILE A 81 4.29 11.37 -19.24
C ILE A 81 4.06 9.94 -18.76
N LEU A 82 4.58 8.94 -19.49
CA LEU A 82 4.52 7.55 -19.07
C LEU A 82 5.20 7.36 -17.70
N LEU A 83 6.40 7.91 -17.52
CA LEU A 83 7.11 7.87 -16.24
C LEU A 83 6.34 8.61 -15.14
N PHE A 84 5.69 9.72 -15.47
CA PHE A 84 4.86 10.48 -14.54
C PHE A 84 3.65 9.67 -14.06
N ILE A 85 2.95 8.97 -14.96
CA ILE A 85 1.81 8.10 -14.62
C ILE A 85 2.24 6.97 -13.68
N VAL A 86 3.35 6.29 -13.98
CA VAL A 86 3.91 5.23 -13.12
C VAL A 86 4.31 5.80 -11.76
N SER A 87 4.97 6.97 -11.75
CA SER A 87 5.41 7.64 -10.52
C SER A 87 4.23 7.99 -9.61
N ILE A 88 3.12 8.47 -10.17
CA ILE A 88 1.88 8.72 -9.42
C ILE A 88 1.42 7.43 -8.74
N GLY A 89 1.32 6.32 -9.48
CA GLY A 89 0.91 5.02 -8.92
C GLY A 89 1.80 4.56 -7.76
N VAL A 90 3.11 4.73 -7.88
CA VAL A 90 4.06 4.40 -6.81
C VAL A 90 3.90 5.31 -5.59
N VAL A 91 3.67 6.61 -5.77
CA VAL A 91 3.42 7.54 -4.65
C VAL A 91 2.14 7.16 -3.91
N PHE A 92 1.06 6.83 -4.62
CA PHE A 92 -0.18 6.38 -3.99
C PHE A 92 0.00 5.04 -3.24
N ASP A 93 0.81 4.10 -3.74
CA ASP A 93 1.17 2.87 -3.01
C ASP A 93 1.93 3.17 -1.71
N ILE A 94 2.89 4.09 -1.75
CA ILE A 94 3.62 4.56 -0.56
C ILE A 94 2.65 5.14 0.48
N ILE A 95 1.67 5.94 0.05
CA ILE A 95 0.65 6.50 0.93
C ILE A 95 -0.19 5.39 1.55
N GLY A 96 -0.70 4.44 0.74
CA GLY A 96 -1.53 3.35 1.24
C GLY A 96 -0.81 2.49 2.27
N ILE A 97 0.45 2.15 2.02
CA ILE A 97 1.30 1.38 2.93
C ILE A 97 1.68 2.17 4.19
N ALA A 98 1.94 3.47 4.05
CA ALA A 98 2.20 4.34 5.19
C ALA A 98 0.96 4.45 6.09
N VAL A 99 -0.24 4.60 5.53
CA VAL A 99 -1.50 4.63 6.29
C VAL A 99 -1.75 3.31 7.01
N ALA A 100 -1.46 2.18 6.37
CA ALA A 100 -1.60 0.86 6.99
C ALA A 100 -0.59 0.57 8.11
N SER A 101 0.58 1.20 8.08
CA SER A 101 1.67 0.97 9.05
C SER A 101 1.82 2.08 10.11
N ALA A 102 1.10 3.19 9.98
CA ALA A 102 1.18 4.30 10.92
C ALA A 102 0.49 3.99 12.26
N SER A 103 1.05 4.54 13.34
CA SER A 103 0.47 4.41 14.69
C SER A 103 -0.43 5.59 15.00
N GLU A 104 -1.60 5.36 15.61
CA GLU A 104 -2.54 6.42 16.00
C GLU A 104 -1.99 7.29 17.15
N VAL A 105 -1.16 6.73 18.04
CA VAL A 105 -0.65 7.37 19.27
C VAL A 105 0.00 8.76 19.04
N PRO A 106 0.98 8.92 18.12
CA PRO A 106 1.57 10.23 17.85
C PRO A 106 0.54 11.25 17.37
N PHE A 107 -0.46 10.83 16.59
CA PHE A 107 -1.48 11.74 16.07
C PHE A 107 -2.51 12.17 17.10
N VAL A 108 -2.84 11.31 18.07
CA VAL A 108 -3.70 11.68 19.21
C VAL A 108 -3.03 12.78 20.03
N SER A 109 -1.72 12.65 20.31
CA SER A 109 -0.98 13.70 21.02
C SER A 109 -0.93 15.02 20.25
N MET A 110 -0.75 14.95 18.92
CA MET A 110 -0.80 16.11 18.03
C MET A 110 -2.19 16.75 17.97
N ALA A 111 -3.26 15.94 18.02
CA ALA A 111 -4.63 16.43 18.04
C ALA A 111 -4.97 17.16 19.35
N SER A 112 -4.46 16.70 20.49
CA SER A 112 -4.57 17.40 21.78
C SER A 112 -3.88 18.76 21.75
N LYS A 113 -2.73 18.86 21.06
CA LYS A 113 -2.03 20.13 20.79
C LYS A 113 -2.65 20.98 19.67
N LYS A 114 -3.82 20.58 19.15
CA LYS A 114 -4.54 21.25 18.05
C LYS A 114 -3.71 21.42 16.77
N VAL A 115 -2.77 20.51 16.52
CA VAL A 115 -1.98 20.50 15.28
C VAL A 115 -2.90 20.28 14.08
N ARG A 116 -2.71 21.09 13.05
CA ARG A 116 -3.49 21.05 11.82
C ARG A 116 -3.25 19.72 11.09
N GLY A 117 -4.30 19.12 10.51
CA GLY A 117 -4.22 17.79 9.88
C GLY A 117 -4.28 16.59 10.85
N ALA A 118 -4.00 16.74 12.14
CA ALA A 118 -3.94 15.60 13.08
C ALA A 118 -5.25 14.80 13.18
N ARG A 119 -6.42 15.48 13.14
CA ARG A 119 -7.72 14.80 13.14
C ARG A 119 -7.99 14.01 11.85
N GLU A 120 -7.52 14.51 10.71
CA GLU A 120 -7.67 13.79 9.44
C GLU A 120 -6.72 12.59 9.39
N ALA A 121 -5.50 12.72 9.91
CA ALA A 121 -4.57 11.60 10.04
C ALA A 121 -5.16 10.46 10.87
N ILE A 122 -5.81 10.77 12.01
CA ILE A 122 -6.51 9.78 12.83
C ILE A 122 -7.62 9.09 12.03
N ARG A 123 -8.41 9.84 11.24
CA ARG A 123 -9.47 9.26 10.40
C ARG A 123 -8.90 8.33 9.33
N LEU A 124 -7.81 8.72 8.66
CA LEU A 124 -7.14 7.88 7.67
C LEU A 124 -6.64 6.56 8.29
N ILE A 125 -6.01 6.63 9.47
CA ILE A 125 -5.49 5.45 10.18
C ILE A 125 -6.63 4.54 10.64
N ARG A 126 -7.75 5.10 11.14
CA ARG A 126 -8.92 4.31 11.54
C ARG A 126 -9.61 3.61 10.37
N ASN A 127 -9.50 4.16 9.18
CA ASN A 127 -10.02 3.59 7.94
C ASN A 127 -8.90 2.97 7.08
N ALA A 128 -7.76 2.59 7.68
CA ALA A 128 -6.57 2.20 6.94
C ALA A 128 -6.79 1.04 5.96
N ASP A 129 -7.59 0.04 6.31
CA ASP A 129 -7.90 -1.08 5.40
C ASP A 129 -8.57 -0.62 4.10
N GLN A 130 -9.49 0.34 4.21
CA GLN A 130 -10.22 0.89 3.08
C GLN A 130 -9.34 1.81 2.23
N VAL A 131 -8.57 2.68 2.89
CA VAL A 131 -7.68 3.64 2.23
C VAL A 131 -6.52 2.93 1.54
N SER A 132 -5.90 1.96 2.21
CA SER A 132 -4.78 1.19 1.66
C SER A 132 -5.20 0.34 0.47
N SER A 133 -6.34 -0.36 0.55
CA SER A 133 -6.86 -1.12 -0.60
C SER A 133 -7.25 -0.19 -1.76
N PHE A 134 -7.83 0.97 -1.49
CA PHE A 134 -8.11 1.94 -2.55
C PHE A 134 -6.82 2.48 -3.20
N CYS A 135 -5.84 2.92 -2.42
CA CYS A 135 -4.60 3.47 -2.96
C CYS A 135 -3.73 2.41 -3.66
N ASN A 136 -3.66 1.20 -3.10
CA ASN A 136 -2.77 0.16 -3.61
C ASN A 136 -3.40 -0.62 -4.76
N ASP A 137 -4.68 -0.99 -4.63
CA ASP A 137 -5.37 -1.84 -5.60
C ASP A 137 -6.03 -0.97 -6.66
N VAL A 138 -6.92 -0.06 -6.29
CA VAL A 138 -7.67 0.74 -7.29
C VAL A 138 -6.75 1.68 -8.06
N VAL A 139 -6.04 2.56 -7.36
CA VAL A 139 -5.18 3.55 -8.03
C VAL A 139 -3.99 2.85 -8.68
N GLY A 140 -3.43 1.82 -8.03
CA GLY A 140 -2.33 1.02 -8.58
C GLY A 140 -2.72 0.32 -9.88
N ASP A 141 -3.86 -0.38 -9.93
CA ASP A 141 -4.33 -1.10 -11.11
C ASP A 141 -4.67 -0.12 -12.25
N ILE A 142 -5.31 1.01 -11.95
CA ILE A 142 -5.62 2.05 -12.95
C ILE A 142 -4.33 2.63 -13.53
N CYS A 143 -3.36 3.00 -12.70
CA CYS A 143 -2.06 3.49 -13.17
C CYS A 143 -1.34 2.43 -14.03
N GLY A 144 -1.43 1.15 -13.65
CA GLY A 144 -0.87 0.03 -14.43
C GLY A 144 -1.52 -0.12 -15.81
N ILE A 145 -2.85 -0.13 -15.88
CA ILE A 145 -3.60 -0.24 -17.14
C ILE A 145 -3.31 0.96 -18.06
N ILE A 146 -3.34 2.18 -17.50
CA ILE A 146 -3.15 3.41 -18.27
C ILE A 146 -1.71 3.55 -18.74
N SER A 147 -0.72 3.19 -17.91
CA SER A 147 0.68 3.18 -18.33
C SER A 147 0.96 2.11 -19.39
N GLY A 148 0.29 0.95 -19.33
CA GLY A 148 0.33 -0.06 -20.39
C GLY A 148 -0.22 0.49 -21.70
N ALA A 149 -1.41 1.09 -21.69
CA ALA A 149 -2.02 1.70 -22.87
C ALA A 149 -1.17 2.84 -23.45
N ALA A 150 -0.63 3.70 -22.59
CA ALA A 150 0.32 4.76 -22.99
C ALA A 150 1.61 4.16 -23.59
N GLY A 151 2.11 3.05 -23.03
CA GLY A 151 3.23 2.29 -23.55
C GLY A 151 2.97 1.76 -24.96
N SER A 152 1.78 1.25 -25.24
CA SER A 152 1.37 0.82 -26.60
C SER A 152 1.37 1.97 -27.59
N VAL A 153 0.83 3.14 -27.22
CA VAL A 153 0.88 4.34 -28.08
C VAL A 153 2.32 4.80 -28.31
N LEU A 154 3.18 4.70 -27.30
CA LEU A 154 4.61 5.00 -27.43
C LEU A 154 5.32 4.04 -28.40
N ILE A 155 5.05 2.73 -28.29
CA ILE A 155 5.59 1.71 -29.22
C ILE A 155 5.18 2.06 -30.66
N MET A 156 3.91 2.37 -30.89
CA MET A 156 3.38 2.74 -32.20
C MET A 156 4.08 3.99 -32.76
N LYS A 157 4.31 5.02 -31.93
CA LYS A 157 5.06 6.23 -32.34
C LYS A 157 6.53 5.92 -32.67
N ILE A 158 7.19 5.08 -31.88
CA ILE A 158 8.58 4.68 -32.16
C ILE A 158 8.66 3.93 -33.48
N ALA A 159 7.76 2.97 -33.73
CA ALA A 159 7.73 2.19 -34.96
C ALA A 159 7.50 3.05 -36.21
N TRP A 160 6.74 4.15 -36.10
CA TRP A 160 6.49 5.05 -37.23
C TRP A 160 7.62 6.05 -37.50
N THR A 161 8.28 6.56 -36.45
CA THR A 161 9.31 7.61 -36.58
C THR A 161 10.69 7.04 -36.85
N ASN A 162 11.00 5.88 -36.28
CA ASN A 162 12.26 5.20 -36.49
C ASN A 162 12.04 4.10 -37.53
N SER A 163 12.68 4.23 -38.69
CA SER A 163 12.86 3.15 -39.67
C SER A 163 13.81 2.07 -39.14
N VAL A 164 13.58 1.64 -37.89
CA VAL A 164 14.33 0.61 -37.18
C VAL A 164 13.71 -0.73 -37.57
N SER A 165 14.53 -1.56 -38.18
CA SER A 165 14.22 -2.92 -38.65
C SER A 165 14.00 -3.95 -37.51
N LEU A 166 13.68 -3.48 -36.30
CA LEU A 166 13.27 -4.36 -35.21
C LEU A 166 11.81 -4.73 -35.40
N GLU A 167 11.52 -6.03 -35.28
CA GLU A 167 10.16 -6.55 -35.17
C GLU A 167 9.40 -5.81 -34.07
N GLU A 168 8.26 -5.21 -34.42
CA GLU A 168 7.37 -4.46 -33.51
C GLU A 168 7.06 -5.26 -32.24
N SER A 169 6.90 -6.58 -32.41
CA SER A 169 6.71 -7.54 -31.33
C SER A 169 7.84 -7.49 -30.29
N LEU A 170 9.10 -7.44 -30.72
CA LEU A 170 10.24 -7.40 -29.79
C LEU A 170 10.31 -6.07 -29.05
N LEU A 171 10.05 -4.96 -29.74
CA LEU A 171 10.01 -3.63 -29.13
C LEU A 171 8.92 -3.53 -28.06
N SER A 172 7.73 -4.09 -28.33
CA SER A 172 6.62 -4.10 -27.37
C SER A 172 6.95 -4.88 -26.10
N ILE A 173 7.64 -6.02 -26.22
CA ILE A 173 8.09 -6.82 -25.09
C ILE A 173 9.11 -6.05 -24.26
N ILE A 174 10.10 -5.41 -24.90
CA ILE A 174 11.13 -4.64 -24.21
C ILE A 174 10.51 -3.46 -23.44
N ILE A 175 9.62 -2.69 -24.09
CA ILE A 175 9.01 -1.52 -23.46
C ILE A 175 8.07 -1.96 -22.33
N SER A 176 7.21 -2.96 -22.55
CA SER A 176 6.27 -3.42 -21.52
C SER A 176 7.00 -4.04 -20.32
N SER A 177 8.07 -4.81 -20.57
CA SER A 177 8.89 -5.37 -19.49
C SER A 177 9.65 -4.30 -18.71
N LEU A 178 10.13 -3.24 -19.38
CA LEU A 178 10.76 -2.10 -18.72
C LEU A 178 9.76 -1.36 -17.82
N ILE A 179 8.54 -1.08 -18.31
CA ILE A 179 7.47 -0.45 -17.52
C ILE A 179 7.16 -1.31 -16.28
N ALA A 180 7.00 -2.62 -16.46
CA ALA A 180 6.74 -3.55 -15.37
C ALA A 180 7.88 -3.56 -14.34
N ALA A 181 9.14 -3.66 -14.80
CA ALA A 181 10.31 -3.69 -13.94
C ALA A 181 10.44 -2.39 -13.12
N VAL A 182 10.29 -1.23 -13.76
CA VAL A 182 10.33 0.08 -13.09
C VAL A 182 9.20 0.21 -12.08
N THR A 183 8.00 -0.23 -12.43
CA THR A 183 6.83 -0.18 -11.53
C THR A 183 7.05 -1.04 -10.29
N VAL A 184 7.47 -2.30 -10.46
CA VAL A 184 7.69 -3.23 -9.35
C VAL A 184 8.87 -2.77 -8.47
N ALA A 185 9.97 -2.31 -9.08
CA ALA A 185 11.12 -1.78 -8.35
C ALA A 185 10.76 -0.53 -7.55
N GLY A 186 9.99 0.40 -8.14
CA GLY A 186 9.51 1.61 -7.47
C GLY A 186 8.67 1.29 -6.23
N LYS A 187 7.73 0.35 -6.33
CA LYS A 187 6.92 -0.10 -5.19
C LYS A 187 7.78 -0.77 -4.11
N ALA A 188 8.76 -1.58 -4.50
CA ALA A 188 9.66 -2.25 -3.56
C ALA A 188 10.51 -1.26 -2.75
N LEU A 189 11.09 -0.26 -3.40
CA LEU A 189 11.84 0.81 -2.74
C LEU A 189 10.92 1.68 -1.87
N GLY A 190 9.74 2.01 -2.39
CA GLY A 190 8.73 2.80 -1.70
C GLY A 190 8.23 2.17 -0.40
N LYS A 191 8.09 0.83 -0.36
CA LYS A 191 7.67 0.10 0.85
C LYS A 191 8.56 0.34 2.05
N SER A 192 9.86 0.17 1.89
CA SER A 192 10.82 0.37 2.98
C SER A 192 10.79 1.82 3.48
N PHE A 193 10.68 2.78 2.55
CA PHE A 193 10.56 4.19 2.90
C PHE A 193 9.25 4.51 3.63
N ALA A 194 8.13 3.96 3.15
CA ALA A 194 6.79 4.15 3.71
C ALA A 194 6.71 3.64 5.15
N ILE A 195 7.29 2.47 5.43
CA ILE A 195 7.28 1.88 6.77
C ILE A 195 8.19 2.68 7.72
N ALA A 196 9.40 3.04 7.28
CA ALA A 196 10.34 3.79 8.12
C ALA A 196 9.85 5.21 8.48
N ASN A 197 9.10 5.86 7.59
CA ASN A 197 8.59 7.22 7.77
C ASN A 197 7.06 7.30 7.78
N SER A 198 6.36 6.23 8.17
CA SER A 198 4.90 6.09 8.07
C SER A 198 4.15 7.27 8.67
N ASN A 199 4.50 7.64 9.91
CA ASN A 199 3.86 8.77 10.59
C ASN A 199 4.09 10.12 9.88
N LYS A 200 5.24 10.34 9.25
CA LYS A 200 5.49 11.59 8.50
C LYS A 200 4.69 11.61 7.21
N VAL A 201 4.69 10.52 6.46
CA VAL A 201 3.94 10.39 5.20
C VAL A 201 2.45 10.61 5.46
N VAL A 202 1.88 9.92 6.47
CA VAL A 202 0.47 10.10 6.86
C VAL A 202 0.18 11.52 7.32
N TYR A 203 1.10 12.16 8.06
CA TYR A 203 0.94 13.56 8.45
C TYR A 203 0.85 14.49 7.23
N TYR A 204 1.75 14.36 6.25
CA TYR A 204 1.72 15.18 5.04
C TYR A 204 0.47 14.94 4.21
N THR A 205 0.06 13.68 4.02
CA THR A 205 -1.19 13.34 3.32
C THR A 205 -2.40 13.95 4.02
N ALA A 206 -2.48 13.81 5.36
CA ALA A 206 -3.56 14.38 6.15
C ALA A 206 -3.53 15.90 6.18
N TYR A 207 -2.35 16.51 6.17
CA TYR A 207 -2.18 17.95 6.09
C TYR A 207 -2.70 18.48 4.76
N PHE A 208 -2.32 17.85 3.65
CA PHE A 208 -2.80 18.19 2.31
C PHE A 208 -4.33 18.06 2.22
N LEU A 209 -4.88 16.94 2.71
CA LEU A 209 -6.32 16.75 2.76
C LEU A 209 -7.02 17.83 3.60
N SER A 210 -6.42 18.23 4.73
CA SER A 210 -6.97 19.27 5.61
C SER A 210 -6.96 20.68 5.02
N LEU A 211 -6.15 20.93 3.98
CA LEU A 211 -6.23 22.17 3.21
C LEU A 211 -7.51 22.20 2.38
N PHE A 212 -7.85 21.07 1.75
CA PHE A 212 -9.06 20.93 0.95
C PHE A 212 -10.33 20.84 1.80
N THR A 213 -10.29 20.15 2.95
CA THR A 213 -11.44 20.00 3.85
C THR A 213 -11.71 21.25 4.72
N ARG A 214 -10.98 22.35 4.54
CA ARG A 214 -11.18 23.56 5.36
C ARG A 214 -12.56 24.20 5.13
N ASP A 215 -13.19 23.97 3.98
CA ASP A 215 -14.54 24.47 3.66
C ASP A 215 -15.66 23.74 4.43
N GLU A 216 -15.58 22.41 4.58
CA GLU A 216 -16.66 21.59 5.15
C GLU A 216 -16.86 21.79 6.67
N ARG A 217 -15.83 22.24 7.40
CA ARG A 217 -15.88 22.35 8.88
C ARG A 217 -16.69 23.54 9.41
N LEU A 218 -17.03 24.52 8.57
CA LEU A 218 -17.96 25.60 8.93
C LEU A 218 -19.43 25.15 8.92
N SER A 219 -19.75 24.04 8.23
CA SER A 219 -21.10 23.50 8.13
C SER A 219 -21.46 22.62 9.34
N GLY A 220 -20.59 21.68 9.73
CA GLY A 220 -20.86 20.74 10.84
C GLY A 220 -20.85 21.35 12.25
N LYS A 221 -20.18 22.49 12.45
CA LYS A 221 -20.21 23.20 13.74
C LYS A 221 -21.55 23.91 13.98
N ARG A 222 -22.21 24.37 12.90
CA ARG A 222 -23.54 25.01 12.97
C ARG A 222 -24.64 24.01 13.33
N SER A 223 -24.61 22.78 12.83
CA SER A 223 -25.64 21.78 13.13
C SER A 223 -25.57 21.26 14.57
N SER A 224 -24.36 21.05 15.11
CA SER A 224 -24.20 20.62 16.50
C SER A 224 -24.57 21.72 17.50
N GLN A 225 -24.27 22.98 17.20
CA GLN A 225 -24.68 24.10 18.04
C GLN A 225 -26.19 24.37 17.95
N SER A 226 -26.79 24.23 16.76
CA SER A 226 -28.24 24.34 16.56
C SER A 226 -29.02 23.24 17.28
N ASN A 227 -28.55 21.99 17.25
CA ASN A 227 -29.18 20.89 17.98
C ASN A 227 -29.06 21.03 19.51
N ALA A 228 -27.92 21.54 20.00
CA ALA A 228 -27.75 21.83 21.42
C ALA A 228 -28.64 23.00 21.88
N PHE A 229 -28.81 24.02 21.04
CA PHE A 229 -29.68 25.16 21.32
C PHE A 229 -31.17 24.78 21.29
N MET A 230 -31.61 23.97 20.32
CA MET A 230 -33.00 23.46 20.27
C MET A 230 -33.33 22.63 21.52
N LYS A 231 -32.41 21.76 21.95
CA LYS A 231 -32.57 20.93 23.15
C LYS A 231 -32.57 21.71 24.47
N ALA A 232 -32.01 22.91 24.48
CA ALA A 232 -32.06 23.83 25.62
C ALA A 232 -33.34 24.66 25.68
N ARG A 233 -34.15 24.68 24.60
CA ARG A 233 -35.43 25.39 24.53
C ARG A 233 -36.64 24.51 24.84
N GLU A 234 -36.45 23.20 24.96
CA GLU A 234 -37.46 22.18 25.27
C GLU A 234 -37.50 21.78 26.76
N ASN A 235 -36.61 22.33 27.60
CA ASN A 235 -36.65 22.23 29.07
C ASN A 235 -36.96 23.60 29.68
#